data_AF-A0A660S9D5-F1
#
_entry.id   AF-A0A660S9D5-F1
#
_cell.length_a   1.000
_cell.length_b   1.000
_cell.length_c   1.000
_cell.angle_alpha   90.00
_cell.angle_beta   90.00
_cell.angle_gamma   90.00
#
_symmetry.space_group_name_H-M   'P 1'
#
loop_
_entity.id
_entity.type
_entity.pdbx_description
1 polymer ?
#
loop_
_entity_poly.entity_id
_entity_poly.type
_entity_poly.pdbx_seq_one_letter_code
_entity_poly.pdbx_strand_id
1 'polypeptide(L)'
;MVANLILLTLILNPLKSDSINTKKYEQFREDRFIIKAIIKLYQNTISKQQGDVCVFEPSCSHFAEQSISKYGIKGVFMAIDRLERCNPTAWNYANKYYPVVFVKKRGYKLKDLPEWHK
;
A
#
# COMPACT_ATOMS: atom_id res chain seq x y z
N MET A 1 6.20 54.36 10.29
CA MET A 1 7.22 53.29 10.47
C MET A 1 6.61 51.91 10.70
N VAL A 2 5.57 51.74 11.52
CA VAL A 2 4.97 50.42 11.82
C VAL A 2 4.22 49.80 10.62
N ALA A 3 3.61 50.61 9.74
CA ALA A 3 2.89 50.12 8.55
C ALA A 3 3.80 49.44 7.51
N ASN A 4 5.06 49.88 7.36
CA ASN A 4 6.03 49.24 6.46
C ASN A 4 6.51 47.89 7.00
N LEU A 5 6.52 47.68 8.32
CA LEU A 5 6.86 46.38 8.92
C LEU A 5 5.74 45.35 8.70
N ILE A 6 4.47 45.76 8.79
CA ILE A 6 3.33 44.86 8.50
C ILE A 6 3.32 44.46 7.02
N LEU A 7 3.58 45.41 6.12
CA LEU A 7 3.69 45.12 4.68
C LEU A 7 4.88 44.17 4.39
N LEU A 8 6.00 44.36 5.08
CA LEU A 8 7.17 43.48 4.97
C LEU A 8 6.88 42.05 5.49
N THR A 9 6.10 41.91 6.57
CA THR A 9 5.68 40.59 7.07
C THR A 9 4.69 39.87 6.15
N LEU A 10 3.86 40.60 5.40
CA LEU A 10 2.96 40.01 4.41
C LEU A 10 3.71 39.56 3.14
N ILE A 11 4.79 40.25 2.76
CA ILE A 11 5.66 39.87 1.63
C ILE A 11 6.54 38.65 1.98
N LEU A 12 6.95 38.51 3.25
CA LEU A 12 7.78 37.41 3.74
C LEU A 12 7.01 36.20 4.30
N ASN A 13 5.69 36.17 4.17
CA ASN A 13 4.91 34.97 4.47
C ASN A 13 4.56 34.30 3.14
N PRO A 14 5.53 33.64 2.47
CA PRO A 14 5.23 32.90 1.27
C PRO A 14 4.20 31.85 1.68
N LEU A 15 3.06 31.92 1.00
CA LEU A 15 2.00 30.92 0.99
C LEU A 15 2.63 29.56 1.28
N LYS A 16 2.38 29.05 2.50
CA LYS A 16 2.68 27.67 2.87
C LYS A 16 1.79 26.84 1.95
N SER A 17 2.29 26.60 0.75
CA SER A 17 1.70 25.70 -0.19
C SER A 17 1.69 24.37 0.51
N ASP A 18 0.48 23.94 0.89
CA ASP A 18 0.22 22.61 1.40
C ASP A 18 0.67 21.63 0.31
N SER A 19 1.95 21.28 0.37
CA SER A 19 2.66 20.33 -0.49
C SER A 19 2.29 18.89 -0.12
N ILE A 20 1.11 18.70 0.46
CA ILE A 20 0.55 17.40 0.77
C ILE A 20 -0.63 17.20 -0.17
N ASN A 21 -0.43 16.28 -1.12
CA ASN A 21 -1.46 15.56 -1.86
C ASN A 21 -1.73 15.97 -3.32
N THR A 22 -0.67 16.14 -4.12
CA THR A 22 -0.78 15.98 -5.60
C THR A 22 0.02 14.79 -6.13
N LYS A 23 1.16 14.45 -5.53
CA LYS A 23 1.99 13.31 -6.00
C LYS A 23 1.50 11.90 -5.63
N LYS A 24 0.47 11.76 -4.79
CA LYS A 24 0.07 10.43 -4.27
C LYS A 24 -0.66 9.56 -5.31
N TYR A 25 -1.12 10.15 -6.41
CA TYR A 25 -1.92 9.45 -7.43
C TYR A 25 -1.40 9.62 -8.87
N GLU A 26 -0.26 10.28 -9.09
CA GLU A 26 0.37 10.43 -10.42
C GLU A 26 1.19 9.19 -10.82
N GLN A 27 0.58 8.01 -10.72
CA GLN A 27 1.07 6.80 -11.39
C GLN A 27 -0.12 5.96 -11.88
N PHE A 28 -1.15 6.62 -12.43
CA PHE A 28 -2.17 5.96 -13.24
C PHE A 28 -1.63 5.80 -14.67
N ARG A 29 -0.87 4.74 -14.84
CA ARG A 29 -0.37 4.24 -16.12
C ARG A 29 -1.47 3.33 -16.69
N GLU A 30 -2.18 3.79 -17.73
CA GLU A 30 -3.38 3.15 -18.31
C GLU A 30 -3.15 1.67 -18.70
N ASP A 31 -1.89 1.30 -18.98
CA ASP A 31 -1.42 -0.06 -19.29
C ASP A 31 -1.67 -1.09 -18.18
N ARG A 32 -2.03 -0.68 -16.96
CA ARG A 32 -2.23 -1.58 -15.80
C ARG A 32 -3.68 -1.73 -15.38
N PHE A 33 -4.59 -1.08 -16.10
CA PHE A 33 -6.01 -1.09 -15.77
C PHE A 33 -6.61 -2.49 -15.85
N ILE A 34 -6.23 -3.28 -16.87
CA ILE A 34 -6.76 -4.63 -17.10
C ILE A 34 -6.39 -5.56 -15.93
N ILE A 35 -5.12 -5.59 -15.53
CA ILE A 35 -4.65 -6.45 -14.43
C ILE A 35 -5.34 -6.04 -13.11
N LYS A 36 -5.45 -4.74 -12.85
CA LYS A 36 -6.15 -4.23 -11.69
C LYS A 36 -7.64 -4.59 -11.70
N ALA A 37 -8.30 -4.53 -12.85
CA ALA A 37 -9.69 -4.92 -13.02
C ALA A 37 -9.91 -6.41 -12.73
N ILE A 38 -9.00 -7.28 -13.19
CA ILE A 38 -9.03 -8.72 -12.89
C ILE A 38 -8.87 -8.97 -11.39
N ILE A 39 -7.91 -8.29 -10.74
CA ILE A 39 -7.69 -8.44 -9.29
C ILE A 39 -8.91 -7.96 -8.50
N LYS A 40 -9.53 -6.84 -8.90
CA LYS A 40 -10.76 -6.34 -8.27
C LYS A 40 -11.95 -7.27 -8.48
N LEU A 41 -12.08 -7.86 -9.67
CA LEU A 41 -13.10 -8.86 -9.94
C LEU A 41 -12.93 -10.06 -8.99
N TYR A 42 -11.70 -10.57 -8.87
CA TYR A 42 -11.35 -11.65 -7.95
C TYR A 42 -11.67 -11.28 -6.48
N GLN A 43 -11.29 -10.08 -6.03
CA GLN A 43 -11.59 -9.60 -4.68
C GLN A 43 -13.12 -9.52 -4.43
N ASN A 44 -13.89 -9.16 -5.44
CA ASN A 44 -15.34 -8.98 -5.30
C ASN A 44 -16.15 -10.28 -5.39
N THR A 45 -15.63 -11.32 -6.06
CA THR A 45 -16.33 -12.59 -6.27
C THR A 45 -15.80 -13.71 -5.37
N ILE A 46 -14.50 -14.02 -5.49
CA ILE A 46 -13.87 -15.19 -4.88
C ILE A 46 -13.43 -14.88 -3.45
N SER A 47 -12.80 -13.72 -3.23
CA SER A 47 -12.29 -13.37 -1.89
C SER A 47 -13.39 -13.25 -0.84
N LYS A 48 -14.62 -12.88 -1.23
CA LYS A 48 -15.76 -12.82 -0.29
C LYS A 48 -16.17 -14.21 0.21
N GLN A 49 -16.02 -15.24 -0.61
CA GLN A 49 -16.38 -16.61 -0.27
C GLN A 49 -15.32 -17.30 0.60
N GLN A 50 -14.05 -16.95 0.41
CA GLN A 50 -12.93 -17.54 1.17
C GLN A 50 -12.79 -17.01 2.61
N GLY A 51 -13.38 -15.87 2.96
CA GLY A 51 -13.24 -15.28 4.29
C GLY A 51 -11.80 -14.83 4.62
N ASP A 52 -11.47 -14.71 5.90
CA ASP A 52 -10.16 -14.23 6.36
C ASP A 52 -9.12 -15.34 6.54
N VAL A 53 -8.66 -15.90 5.41
CA VAL A 53 -7.64 -16.96 5.39
C VAL A 53 -6.20 -16.42 5.31
N CYS A 54 -6.01 -15.19 4.85
CA CYS A 54 -4.69 -14.63 4.63
C CYS A 54 -4.01 -14.33 5.98
N VAL A 55 -2.80 -14.86 6.17
CA VAL A 55 -1.99 -14.67 7.39
C VAL A 55 -1.43 -13.26 7.51
N PHE A 56 -1.33 -12.56 6.38
CA PHE A 56 -0.68 -11.28 6.29
C PHE A 56 -1.64 -10.07 6.18
N GLU A 57 -1.08 -8.90 6.51
CA GLU A 57 -1.64 -7.57 6.32
C GLU A 57 -0.65 -6.63 5.58
N PRO A 58 -1.03 -6.00 4.46
CA PRO A 58 -2.26 -6.20 3.70
C PRO A 58 -2.43 -7.65 3.20
N SER A 59 -3.67 -8.04 2.86
CA SER A 59 -3.94 -9.37 2.31
C SER A 59 -3.16 -9.61 1.00
N CYS A 60 -2.88 -10.87 0.63
CA CYS A 60 -2.13 -11.18 -0.60
C CYS A 60 -2.74 -10.55 -1.86
N SER A 61 -4.07 -10.46 -1.95
CA SER A 61 -4.75 -9.79 -3.06
C SER A 61 -4.55 -8.27 -3.07
N HIS A 62 -4.55 -7.62 -1.91
CA HIS A 62 -4.25 -6.19 -1.79
C HIS A 62 -2.75 -5.92 -2.00
N PHE A 63 -1.88 -6.79 -1.50
CA PHE A 63 -0.45 -6.74 -1.74
C PHE A 63 -0.15 -6.85 -3.24
N ALA A 64 -0.80 -7.78 -3.94
CA ALA A 64 -0.66 -7.94 -5.39
C ALA A 64 -1.13 -6.68 -6.14
N GLU A 65 -2.30 -6.14 -5.80
CA GLU A 65 -2.81 -4.90 -6.39
C GLU A 65 -1.81 -3.73 -6.22
N GLN A 66 -1.31 -3.54 -5.00
CA GLN A 66 -0.37 -2.48 -4.67
C GLN A 66 0.98 -2.68 -5.36
N SER A 67 1.52 -3.91 -5.33
CA SER A 67 2.81 -4.25 -5.94
C SER A 67 2.79 -4.09 -7.45
N ILE A 68 1.75 -4.59 -8.14
CA ILE A 68 1.61 -4.48 -9.59
C ILE A 68 1.38 -3.02 -10.00
N SER A 69 0.56 -2.29 -9.25
CA SER A 69 0.35 -0.86 -9.49
C SER A 69 1.67 -0.08 -9.38
N LYS A 70 2.49 -0.37 -8.36
CA LYS A 70 3.75 0.34 -8.10
C LYS A 70 4.90 -0.11 -9.01
N TYR A 71 5.11 -1.41 -9.20
CA TYR A 71 6.32 -1.97 -9.84
C TYR A 71 6.07 -2.72 -11.16
N GLY A 72 4.81 -2.90 -11.59
CA GLY A 72 4.46 -3.48 -12.90
C GLY A 72 4.76 -4.97 -12.92
N ILE A 73 5.52 -5.44 -13.92
CA ILE A 73 5.93 -6.85 -14.05
C ILE A 73 6.70 -7.31 -12.82
N LYS A 74 7.58 -6.48 -12.25
CA LYS A 74 8.26 -6.79 -10.98
C LYS A 74 7.27 -7.02 -9.84
N GLY A 75 6.16 -6.26 -9.85
CA GLY A 75 5.08 -6.43 -8.89
C GLY A 75 4.35 -7.76 -9.02
N VAL A 76 4.30 -8.35 -10.23
CA VAL A 76 3.77 -9.69 -10.45
C VAL A 76 4.67 -10.73 -9.78
N PHE A 77 6.00 -10.63 -9.97
CA PHE A 77 6.94 -11.53 -9.30
C PHE A 77 6.89 -11.41 -7.77
N MET A 78 6.77 -10.18 -7.24
CA MET A 78 6.57 -9.95 -5.80
C MET A 78 5.27 -10.61 -5.30
N ALA A 79 4.19 -10.53 -6.07
CA ALA A 79 2.91 -11.13 -5.71
C ALA A 79 2.98 -12.67 -5.72
N ILE A 80 3.72 -13.27 -6.65
CA ILE A 80 3.91 -14.73 -6.72
C ILE A 80 4.73 -15.22 -5.52
N ASP A 81 5.90 -14.64 -5.27
CA ASP A 81 6.72 -14.94 -4.08
C ASP A 81 5.90 -14.82 -2.78
N ARG A 82 5.05 -13.80 -2.73
CA ARG A 82 4.15 -13.60 -1.60
C ARG A 82 3.14 -14.72 -1.42
N LEU A 83 2.55 -15.23 -2.50
CA LEU A 83 1.59 -16.33 -2.44
C LEU A 83 2.24 -17.62 -1.94
N GLU A 84 3.49 -17.89 -2.31
CA GLU A 84 4.25 -19.05 -1.82
C GLU A 84 4.48 -18.97 -0.30
N ARG A 85 4.82 -17.79 0.21
CA ARG A 85 4.97 -17.54 1.65
C ARG A 85 3.65 -17.52 2.42
N CYS A 86 2.50 -17.36 1.74
CA CYS A 86 1.19 -17.21 2.38
C CYS A 86 0.59 -18.55 2.80
N ASN A 87 1.06 -19.08 3.92
CA ASN A 87 0.51 -20.26 4.55
C ASN A 87 0.78 -20.23 6.08
N PRO A 88 0.20 -21.13 6.89
CA PRO A 88 0.35 -21.09 8.35
C PRO A 88 1.81 -21.12 8.85
N THR A 89 2.75 -21.68 8.08
CA THR A 89 4.17 -21.73 8.48
C THR A 89 4.82 -20.34 8.53
N ALA A 90 4.20 -19.33 7.91
CA ALA A 90 4.66 -17.95 7.98
C ALA A 90 4.76 -17.41 9.42
N TRP A 91 3.95 -17.93 10.35
CA TRP A 91 3.98 -17.54 11.77
C TRP A 91 5.31 -17.86 12.46
N ASN A 92 6.09 -18.81 11.96
CA ASN A 92 7.43 -19.09 12.47
C ASN A 92 8.41 -17.91 12.29
N TYR A 93 8.06 -16.96 11.43
CA TYR A 93 8.85 -15.76 11.13
C TYR A 93 8.32 -14.51 11.84
N ALA A 94 7.29 -14.65 12.69
CA ALA A 94 6.71 -13.56 13.47
C ALA A 94 7.76 -12.90 14.38
N ASN A 95 7.79 -11.58 14.39
CA ASN A 95 8.74 -10.74 15.13
C ASN A 95 10.24 -10.95 14.79
N LYS A 96 10.56 -11.87 13.88
CA LYS A 96 11.91 -12.06 13.32
C LYS A 96 12.07 -11.31 12.01
N TYR A 97 11.14 -11.52 11.08
CA TYR A 97 11.12 -10.86 9.78
C TYR A 97 9.88 -9.98 9.60
N TYR A 98 8.73 -10.43 10.12
CA TYR A 98 7.47 -9.68 10.01
C TYR A 98 7.01 -9.21 11.38
N PRO A 99 6.80 -7.90 11.59
CA PRO A 99 6.17 -7.43 12.81
C PRO A 99 4.71 -7.89 12.85
N VAL A 100 4.26 -8.32 14.04
CA VAL A 100 2.86 -8.72 14.25
C VAL A 100 2.02 -7.47 14.49
N VAL A 101 0.91 -7.34 13.77
CA VAL A 101 -0.04 -6.23 13.92
C VAL A 101 -1.45 -6.74 14.17
N PHE A 102 -2.22 -5.98 14.96
CA PHE A 102 -3.63 -6.27 15.17
C PHE A 102 -4.48 -5.52 14.13
N VAL A 103 -5.27 -6.25 13.37
CA VAL A 103 -6.15 -5.73 12.33
C VAL A 103 -7.61 -5.90 12.78
N LYS A 104 -8.34 -4.79 12.82
CA LYS A 104 -9.76 -4.79 13.23
C LYS A 104 -10.55 -5.77 12.34
N LYS A 105 -11.35 -6.65 12.97
CA LYS A 105 -12.13 -7.75 12.33
C LYS A 105 -11.34 -8.95 11.80
N ARG A 106 -10.01 -8.86 11.70
CA ARG A 106 -9.13 -9.94 11.18
C ARG A 106 -8.20 -10.54 12.24
N GLY A 107 -8.04 -9.87 13.39
CA GLY A 107 -7.17 -10.32 14.47
C GLY A 107 -5.69 -10.03 14.21
N TYR A 108 -4.81 -10.82 14.83
CA TYR A 108 -3.36 -10.69 14.65
C TYR A 108 -2.93 -11.20 13.27
N LYS A 109 -2.12 -10.40 12.58
CA LYS A 109 -1.58 -10.69 11.25
C LYS A 109 -0.11 -10.31 11.18
N LEU A 110 0.61 -10.91 10.23
CA LEU A 110 1.98 -10.55 9.91
C LEU A 110 2.00 -9.36 8.95
N LYS A 111 2.70 -8.28 9.30
CA LYS A 111 2.79 -7.10 8.43
C LYS A 111 3.91 -7.28 7.40
N ASP A 112 3.59 -7.12 6.13
CA ASP A 112 4.57 -7.07 5.04
C ASP A 112 4.07 -6.10 3.97
N LEU A 113 4.79 -5.00 3.80
CA LEU A 113 4.43 -3.96 2.86
C LEU A 113 5.03 -4.27 1.48
N PRO A 114 4.41 -3.82 0.38
CA PRO A 114 4.95 -3.98 -0.97
C PRO A 114 6.14 -3.03 -1.19
N GLU A 115 7.21 -3.25 -0.45
CA GLU A 115 8.47 -2.54 -0.49
C GLU A 115 9.50 -3.44 -1.15
N TRP A 116 10.11 -2.96 -2.23
CA TRP A 116 11.23 -3.66 -2.82
C TRP A 116 12.47 -3.36 -1.99
N HIS A 117 12.92 -4.35 -1.22
CA HIS A 117 14.22 -4.28 -0.55
C HIS A 117 15.31 -4.27 -1.64
N LYS A 118 16.07 -3.17 -1.71
CA LYS A 118 17.20 -3.01 -2.63
C LYS A 118 18.44 -3.69 -2.10
#